data_AF-A0A9D9F2P8-F1
#
_entry.id   AF-A0A9D9F2P8-F1
#
_cell.length_a   1.000
_cell.length_b   1.000
_cell.length_c   1.000
_cell.angle_alpha   90.00
_cell.angle_beta   90.00
_cell.angle_gamma   90.00
#
_symmetry.space_group_name_H-M   'P 1'
#
loop_
_entity.id
_entity.type
_entity.pdbx_description
1 polymer ?
#
loop_
_entity_poly.entity_id
_entity_poly.type
_entity_poly.pdbx_seq_one_letter_code
_entity_poly.pdbx_strand_id
1 'polypeptide(L)'
;MRTMILKCALLGAVVMVSACQTKYADRPWYDPLNMQVEMKPRQEKNLQVAPSEIAFALQFPTGSATLGAAERRAAVSFLQRRATAQSDEIIVDFGLLHETTDLAYDRRTTIAAVMADAGLDPMRVKARANVAGIAENEVNLTVRRYLVTLPGCPDFTSYAGRTFDNRPHPNWGCPNSTNLGLMVAEPQDLVNGRGGTPGDAEALVLGTQRYRAGEQRALPLGDTNTAESHGVDGSSGSGEGK
;
A
#
# COMPACT_ATOMS: atom_id res chain seq x y z
N MET A 1 98.35 -28.95 -13.81
CA MET A 1 98.27 -30.21 -14.59
C MET A 1 96.87 -30.78 -14.39
N ARG A 2 96.15 -31.06 -15.50
CA ARG A 2 94.89 -31.85 -15.72
C ARG A 2 94.34 -32.62 -14.48
N THR A 3 93.03 -32.73 -14.19
CA THR A 3 91.84 -32.95 -15.03
C THR A 3 90.55 -32.91 -14.19
N MET A 4 89.42 -32.54 -14.80
CA MET A 4 88.04 -32.70 -14.28
C MET A 4 87.68 -34.18 -14.04
N ILE A 5 86.72 -34.46 -13.14
CA ILE A 5 85.55 -35.34 -13.39
C ILE A 5 84.42 -35.05 -12.37
N LEU A 6 83.23 -35.00 -12.97
CA LEU A 6 81.85 -34.78 -12.55
C LEU A 6 81.24 -35.91 -11.66
N LYS A 7 80.31 -35.57 -10.75
CA LYS A 7 79.06 -36.31 -10.36
C LYS A 7 78.43 -35.62 -9.11
N CYS A 8 77.34 -34.85 -9.24
CA CYS A 8 75.91 -35.22 -9.32
C CYS A 8 75.21 -35.51 -7.97
N ALA A 9 74.26 -34.62 -7.66
CA ALA A 9 72.93 -34.85 -7.08
C ALA A 9 72.78 -35.24 -5.59
N LEU A 10 72.26 -34.29 -4.80
CA LEU A 10 70.91 -34.36 -4.20
C LEU A 10 70.61 -33.07 -3.42
N LEU A 11 70.13 -32.03 -4.11
CA LEU A 11 69.40 -30.94 -3.47
C LEU A 11 67.96 -31.40 -3.27
N GLY A 12 67.61 -31.72 -2.02
CA GLY A 12 66.22 -31.90 -1.60
C GLY A 12 65.51 -30.55 -1.58
N ALA A 13 64.94 -30.14 -2.71
CA ALA A 13 64.01 -29.02 -2.75
C ALA A 13 62.65 -29.48 -2.23
N VAL A 14 62.39 -29.26 -0.94
CA VAL A 14 61.05 -29.38 -0.37
C VAL A 14 60.23 -28.21 -0.91
N VAL A 15 59.51 -28.45 -2.01
CA VAL A 15 58.47 -27.56 -2.51
C VAL A 15 57.31 -27.65 -1.54
N MET A 16 57.27 -26.73 -0.58
CA MET A 16 56.06 -26.48 0.21
C MET A 16 55.01 -25.91 -0.73
N VAL A 17 54.19 -26.80 -1.30
CA VAL A 17 52.95 -26.42 -1.95
C VAL A 17 52.05 -25.89 -0.85
N SER A 18 52.12 -24.58 -0.58
CA SER A 18 51.07 -23.90 0.15
C SER A 18 49.84 -23.93 -0.76
N ALA A 19 49.04 -24.99 -0.64
CA ALA A 19 47.68 -24.98 -1.12
C ALA A 19 47.04 -23.68 -0.61
N CYS A 20 46.34 -22.96 -1.48
CA CYS A 20 45.50 -21.85 -1.07
C CYS A 20 44.53 -22.34 0.01
N GLN A 21 44.89 -22.19 1.28
CA GLN A 21 43.97 -22.30 2.40
C GLN A 21 43.08 -21.08 2.30
N THR A 22 41.99 -21.20 1.56
CA THR A 22 40.86 -20.31 1.68
C THR A 22 40.43 -20.35 3.15
N LYS A 23 40.76 -19.30 3.91
CA LYS A 23 40.33 -19.16 5.31
C LYS A 23 38.80 -19.08 5.34
N TYR A 24 38.15 -20.23 5.54
CA TYR A 24 36.70 -20.32 5.75
C TYR A 24 36.30 -19.97 7.19
N ALA A 25 37.23 -20.10 8.15
CA ALA A 25 36.99 -19.92 9.58
C ALA A 25 36.61 -18.48 10.00
N ASP A 26 36.98 -17.48 9.21
CA ASP A 26 36.67 -16.07 9.51
C ASP A 26 35.27 -15.66 9.01
N ARG A 27 34.50 -16.62 8.48
CA ARG A 27 33.16 -16.37 7.96
C ARG A 27 32.13 -16.63 9.06
N PRO A 28 31.35 -15.61 9.48
CA PRO A 28 30.40 -15.74 10.59
C PRO A 28 29.25 -16.73 10.34
N TRP A 29 29.16 -17.32 9.15
CA TRP A 29 28.14 -18.28 8.75
C TRP A 29 28.62 -19.75 8.72
N TYR A 30 29.91 -20.02 8.93
CA TYR A 30 30.45 -21.39 8.93
C TYR A 30 30.88 -21.78 10.35
N ASP A 31 29.94 -22.32 11.13
CA ASP A 31 30.22 -23.02 12.38
C ASP A 31 29.95 -24.53 12.18
N PRO A 32 30.98 -25.39 12.23
CA PRO A 32 30.82 -26.82 11.99
C PRO A 32 30.09 -27.56 13.13
N LEU A 33 29.87 -26.91 14.28
CA LEU A 33 29.17 -27.47 15.45
C LEU A 33 27.82 -26.78 15.73
N ASN A 34 27.57 -25.60 15.15
CA ASN A 34 26.34 -24.86 15.34
C ASN A 34 25.50 -24.84 14.06
N MET A 35 24.87 -25.98 13.75
CA MET A 35 23.78 -26.10 12.77
C MET A 35 22.48 -25.39 13.24
N GLN A 36 22.53 -24.54 14.26
CA GLN A 36 21.40 -23.70 14.64
C GLN A 36 21.31 -22.51 13.69
N VAL A 37 20.96 -22.82 12.44
CA VAL A 37 20.50 -21.85 11.46
C VAL A 37 19.28 -21.19 12.08
N GLU A 38 19.43 -20.05 12.75
CA GLU A 38 18.41 -19.40 13.58
C GLU A 38 17.12 -19.25 12.75
N MET A 39 16.18 -20.19 12.84
CA MET A 39 15.06 -20.40 11.91
C MET A 39 13.96 -19.34 12.06
N LYS A 40 14.32 -18.14 12.53
CA LYS A 40 13.40 -17.02 12.55
C LYS A 40 13.04 -16.69 11.10
N PRO A 41 11.75 -16.73 10.73
CA PRO A 41 11.30 -16.31 9.42
C PRO A 41 11.83 -14.89 9.14
N ARG A 42 12.30 -14.64 7.92
CA ARG A 42 12.62 -13.27 7.50
C ARG A 42 11.36 -12.42 7.69
N GLN A 43 11.52 -11.23 8.26
CA GLN A 43 10.40 -10.33 8.49
C GLN A 43 9.71 -10.01 7.16
N GLU A 44 8.41 -10.22 7.13
CA GLU A 44 7.59 -9.87 5.98
C GLU A 44 7.61 -8.36 5.74
N LYS A 45 7.66 -7.95 4.48
CA LYS A 45 7.75 -6.54 4.08
C LYS A 45 6.36 -5.93 4.00
N ASN A 46 5.72 -5.80 5.16
CA ASN A 46 4.35 -5.28 5.25
C ASN A 46 4.32 -3.76 5.27
N LEU A 47 3.47 -3.17 4.42
CA LEU A 47 3.10 -1.77 4.49
C LEU A 47 2.31 -1.53 5.77
N GLN A 48 2.64 -0.46 6.48
CA GLN A 48 1.87 -0.04 7.65
C GLN A 48 0.98 1.12 7.23
N VAL A 49 -0.32 1.01 7.48
CA VAL A 49 -1.29 2.06 7.16
C VAL A 49 -1.90 2.57 8.44
N ALA A 50 -1.80 3.89 8.66
CA ALA A 50 -2.33 4.53 9.85
C ALA A 50 -3.17 5.77 9.47
N PRO A 51 -4.34 5.97 10.10
CA PRO A 51 -5.08 7.21 9.96
C PRO A 51 -4.39 8.35 10.71
N SER A 52 -4.40 9.53 10.11
CA SER A 52 -4.07 10.80 10.73
C SER A 52 -5.34 11.65 10.74
N GLU A 53 -5.84 11.95 11.93
CA GLU A 53 -7.04 12.76 12.14
C GLU A 53 -6.64 14.14 12.69
N ILE A 54 -7.25 15.18 12.15
CA ILE A 54 -7.11 16.55 12.64
C ILE A 54 -8.52 17.11 12.79
N ALA A 55 -8.86 17.54 14.00
CA ALA A 55 -10.16 18.08 14.33
C ALA A 55 -10.14 19.59 14.53
N PHE A 56 -11.24 20.24 14.19
CA PHE A 56 -11.56 21.62 14.53
C PHE A 56 -12.85 21.65 15.34
N ALA A 57 -12.78 22.18 16.57
CA ALA A 57 -13.91 22.32 17.46
C ALA A 57 -14.79 23.51 17.03
N LEU A 58 -15.92 23.19 16.41
CA LEU A 58 -16.92 24.14 15.96
C LEU A 58 -17.91 24.43 17.10
N GLN A 59 -17.97 25.69 17.51
CA GLN A 59 -18.82 26.11 18.63
C GLN A 59 -20.14 26.74 18.16
N PHE A 60 -21.24 26.26 18.72
CA PHE A 60 -22.57 26.86 18.58
C PHE A 60 -22.91 27.69 19.81
N PRO A 61 -23.59 28.83 19.66
CA PRO A 61 -24.24 29.49 20.79
C PRO A 61 -25.29 28.55 21.42
N THR A 62 -25.45 28.63 22.74
CA THR A 62 -26.43 27.84 23.49
C THR A 62 -27.83 27.98 22.91
N GLY A 63 -28.50 26.85 22.62
CA GLY A 63 -29.85 26.84 22.07
C GLY A 63 -29.99 27.35 20.63
N SER A 64 -28.88 27.69 19.96
CA SER A 64 -28.88 28.17 18.57
C SER A 64 -28.34 27.12 17.60
N ALA A 65 -28.93 27.11 16.41
CA ALA A 65 -28.40 26.40 15.25
C ALA A 65 -27.46 27.28 14.40
N THR A 66 -27.49 28.60 14.59
CA THR A 66 -26.70 29.53 13.79
C THR A 66 -25.28 29.68 14.35
N LEU A 67 -24.30 29.72 13.45
CA LEU A 67 -22.90 29.98 13.80
C LEU A 67 -22.62 31.48 13.82
N GLY A 68 -21.72 31.89 14.72
CA GLY A 68 -21.13 33.23 14.66
C GLY A 68 -20.35 33.44 13.35
N ALA A 69 -20.35 34.65 12.81
CA ALA A 69 -19.68 34.94 11.53
C ALA A 69 -18.17 34.71 11.55
N ALA A 70 -17.51 34.86 12.70
CA ALA A 70 -16.09 34.54 12.86
C ALA A 70 -15.87 33.02 12.86
N GLU A 71 -16.70 32.29 13.61
CA GLU A 71 -16.65 30.83 13.73
C GLU A 71 -16.88 30.15 12.38
N ARG A 72 -17.91 30.59 11.64
CA ARG A 72 -18.21 30.10 10.29
C ARG A 72 -17.00 30.27 9.35
N ARG A 73 -16.36 31.45 9.36
CA ARG A 73 -15.17 31.71 8.54
C ARG A 73 -13.98 30.85 8.96
N ALA A 74 -13.77 30.63 10.25
CA ALA A 74 -12.70 29.78 10.76
C ALA A 74 -12.89 28.32 10.31
N ALA A 75 -14.11 27.80 10.42
CA ALA A 75 -14.47 26.45 9.98
C ALA A 75 -14.27 26.24 8.48
N VAL A 76 -14.78 27.15 7.65
CA VAL A 76 -14.56 27.12 6.19
C VAL A 76 -13.07 27.16 5.86
N SER A 77 -12.31 28.06 6.51
CA SER A 77 -10.87 28.18 6.27
C SER A 77 -10.08 26.95 6.74
N PHE A 78 -10.52 26.28 7.79
CA PHE A 78 -9.94 25.03 8.25
C PHE A 78 -10.13 23.93 7.19
N LEU A 79 -11.37 23.74 6.72
CA LEU A 79 -11.70 22.75 5.72
C LEU A 79 -10.93 22.98 4.41
N GLN A 80 -10.90 24.21 3.89
CA GLN A 80 -10.16 24.55 2.67
C GLN A 80 -8.66 24.29 2.76
N ARG A 81 -8.06 24.41 3.96
CA ARG A 81 -6.63 24.15 4.16
C ARG A 81 -6.29 22.70 4.43
N ARG A 82 -7.22 21.93 5.00
CA ARG A 82 -6.94 20.56 5.48
C ARG A 82 -7.53 19.48 4.58
N ALA A 83 -8.72 19.69 4.04
CA ALA A 83 -9.39 18.78 3.11
C ALA A 83 -9.01 19.11 1.66
N THR A 84 -7.72 18.94 1.33
CA THR A 84 -7.17 19.31 0.02
C THR A 84 -7.11 18.14 -0.96
N ALA A 85 -7.08 16.90 -0.46
CA ALA A 85 -7.00 15.72 -1.30
C ALA A 85 -8.39 15.10 -1.47
N GLN A 86 -8.65 14.54 -2.65
CA GLN A 86 -9.93 13.86 -2.93
C GLN A 86 -10.15 12.62 -2.05
N SER A 87 -9.05 12.03 -1.58
CA SER A 87 -8.94 10.92 -0.63
C SER A 87 -9.20 11.30 0.83
N ASP A 88 -9.30 12.60 1.13
CA ASP A 88 -9.56 13.03 2.51
C ASP A 88 -10.99 12.68 2.90
N GLU A 89 -11.13 12.04 4.05
CA GLU A 89 -12.42 11.74 4.63
C GLU A 89 -12.80 12.84 5.61
N ILE A 90 -13.94 13.46 5.36
CA ILE A 90 -14.49 14.50 6.24
C ILE A 90 -15.53 13.85 7.14
N ILE A 91 -15.34 14.03 8.44
CA ILE A 91 -16.16 13.44 9.48
C ILE A 91 -16.67 14.55 10.38
N VAL A 92 -17.95 14.51 10.69
CA VAL A 92 -18.58 15.37 11.69
C VAL A 92 -18.79 14.52 12.93
N ASP A 93 -18.10 14.88 13.99
CA ASP A 93 -18.14 14.15 15.26
C ASP A 93 -19.07 14.86 16.24
N PHE A 94 -20.09 14.13 16.70
CA PHE A 94 -21.06 14.58 17.68
C PHE A 94 -20.77 13.98 19.06
N GLY A 95 -21.06 14.76 20.10
CA GLY A 95 -21.01 14.30 21.49
C GLY A 95 -22.11 13.29 21.85
N LEU A 96 -22.08 12.82 23.10
CA LEU A 96 -22.93 11.73 23.62
C LEU A 96 -24.44 12.03 23.67
N LEU A 97 -24.85 13.30 23.61
CA LEU A 97 -26.23 13.71 23.91
C LEU A 97 -26.92 14.44 22.75
N HIS A 98 -26.31 14.46 21.56
CA HIS A 98 -26.60 15.53 20.60
C HIS A 98 -27.42 15.15 19.36
N GLU A 99 -27.84 13.90 19.16
CA GLU A 99 -28.32 13.51 17.81
C GLU A 99 -29.84 13.57 17.59
N THR A 100 -30.66 13.67 18.63
CA THR A 100 -32.11 13.39 18.53
C THR A 100 -33.05 14.59 18.63
N THR A 101 -32.56 15.82 18.83
CA THR A 101 -33.40 17.01 18.98
C THR A 101 -33.59 17.77 17.66
N ASP A 102 -34.65 18.58 17.54
CA ASP A 102 -34.86 19.48 16.38
C ASP A 102 -33.67 20.43 16.19
N LEU A 103 -33.12 20.93 17.31
CA LEU A 103 -31.92 21.77 17.32
C LEU A 103 -30.72 21.05 16.68
N ALA A 104 -30.56 19.75 16.92
CA ALA A 104 -29.50 18.97 16.30
C ALA A 104 -29.68 18.81 14.79
N TYR A 105 -30.94 18.67 14.34
CA TYR A 105 -31.26 18.68 12.92
C TYR A 105 -30.88 20.02 12.26
N ASP A 106 -31.27 21.14 12.87
CA ASP A 106 -30.93 22.48 12.36
C ASP A 106 -29.41 22.79 12.40
N ARG A 107 -28.69 22.24 13.38
CA ARG A 107 -27.23 22.31 13.40
C ARG A 107 -26.60 21.53 12.25
N ARG A 108 -27.14 20.35 11.93
CA ARG A 108 -26.68 19.54 10.77
C ARG A 108 -26.88 20.27 9.44
N THR A 109 -28.01 20.95 9.25
CA THR A 109 -28.23 21.77 8.04
C THR A 109 -27.25 22.95 7.96
N THR A 110 -26.95 23.58 9.09
CA THR A 110 -25.93 24.64 9.17
C THR A 110 -24.53 24.13 8.85
N ILE A 111 -24.16 22.95 9.37
CA ILE A 111 -22.88 22.31 9.07
C ILE A 111 -22.79 21.95 7.58
N ALA A 112 -23.87 21.42 6.99
CA ALA A 112 -23.92 21.15 5.55
C ALA A 112 -23.68 22.41 4.71
N ALA A 113 -24.22 23.56 5.14
CA ALA A 113 -23.95 24.84 4.49
C ALA A 113 -22.48 25.29 4.66
N VAL A 114 -21.85 25.03 5.82
CA VAL A 114 -20.41 25.29 6.01
C VAL A 114 -19.55 24.42 5.08
N MET A 115 -19.91 23.15 4.91
CA MET A 115 -19.23 22.23 4.00
C MET A 115 -19.35 22.70 2.55
N ALA A 116 -20.56 23.09 2.12
CA ALA A 116 -20.82 23.61 0.79
C ALA A 116 -20.02 24.90 0.51
N ASP A 117 -19.97 25.83 1.48
CA ASP A 117 -19.14 27.04 1.40
C ASP A 117 -17.64 26.75 1.29
N ALA A 118 -17.18 25.63 1.86
CA ALA A 118 -15.81 25.16 1.71
C ALA A 118 -15.55 24.47 0.36
N GLY A 119 -16.56 24.30 -0.49
CA GLY A 119 -16.47 23.59 -1.78
C GLY A 119 -16.54 22.07 -1.65
N LEU A 120 -17.03 21.56 -0.51
CA LEU A 120 -17.13 20.13 -0.21
C LEU A 120 -18.57 19.66 -0.41
N ASP A 121 -18.74 18.47 -0.99
CA ASP A 121 -20.06 17.84 -1.14
C ASP A 121 -20.56 17.32 0.23
N PRO A 122 -21.66 17.88 0.79
CA PRO A 122 -22.20 17.43 2.06
C PRO A 122 -22.61 15.95 2.06
N MET A 123 -22.91 15.36 0.90
CA MET A 123 -23.30 13.94 0.79
C MET A 123 -22.12 12.99 0.98
N ARG A 124 -20.88 13.48 0.85
CA ARG A 124 -19.66 12.67 1.07
C ARG A 124 -19.16 12.72 2.52
N VAL A 125 -19.77 13.57 3.36
CA VAL A 125 -19.39 13.74 4.75
C VAL A 125 -19.97 12.61 5.59
N LYS A 126 -19.15 12.00 6.43
CA LYS A 126 -19.60 10.98 7.39
C LYS A 126 -19.90 11.61 8.74
N ALA A 127 -20.78 10.99 9.51
CA ALA A 127 -21.05 11.37 10.88
C ALA A 127 -20.58 10.27 11.83
N ARG A 128 -19.95 10.66 12.94
CA ARG A 128 -19.74 9.77 14.09
C ARG A 128 -20.51 10.33 15.28
N ALA A 129 -21.36 9.48 15.83
CA ALA A 129 -22.11 9.77 17.05
C ALA A 129 -21.31 9.37 18.29
N ASN A 130 -21.71 9.90 19.44
CA ASN A 130 -21.29 9.40 20.75
C ASN A 130 -19.77 9.47 21.01
N VAL A 131 -19.11 10.49 20.46
CA VAL A 131 -17.68 10.73 20.67
C VAL A 131 -17.47 11.40 22.03
N ALA A 132 -16.63 10.79 22.87
CA ALA A 132 -16.33 11.33 24.20
C ALA A 132 -15.52 12.63 24.12
N GLY A 133 -15.75 13.55 25.06
CA GLY A 133 -14.99 14.80 25.17
C GLY A 133 -15.51 15.95 24.30
N ILE A 134 -16.57 15.75 23.52
CA ILE A 134 -17.25 16.82 22.76
C ILE A 134 -18.39 17.39 23.62
N ALA A 135 -18.39 18.71 23.83
CA ALA A 135 -19.42 19.40 24.58
C ALA A 135 -20.77 19.46 23.82
N GLU A 136 -21.87 19.70 24.53
CA GLU A 136 -23.22 19.79 23.95
C GLU A 136 -23.35 20.90 22.89
N ASN A 137 -22.67 22.02 23.06
CA ASN A 137 -22.69 23.11 22.08
C ASN A 137 -21.53 23.06 21.09
N GLU A 138 -20.85 21.92 21.01
CA GLU A 138 -19.67 21.73 20.18
C GLU A 138 -19.88 20.58 19.19
N VAL A 139 -19.27 20.72 18.01
CA VAL A 139 -19.16 19.66 17.02
C VAL A 139 -17.73 19.67 16.50
N ASN A 140 -17.10 18.50 16.37
CA ASN A 140 -15.77 18.45 15.77
C ASN A 140 -15.87 18.21 14.27
N LEU A 141 -15.25 19.10 13.49
CA LEU A 141 -15.00 18.90 12.07
C LEU A 141 -13.65 18.20 11.92
N THR A 142 -13.68 16.91 11.63
CA THR A 142 -12.49 16.06 11.57
C THR A 142 -12.15 15.74 10.12
N VAL A 143 -10.92 16.06 9.73
CA VAL A 143 -10.33 15.61 8.46
C VAL A 143 -9.43 14.43 8.76
N ARG A 144 -9.77 13.27 8.19
CA ARG A 144 -9.00 12.03 8.27
C ARG A 144 -8.28 11.76 6.96
N ARG A 145 -6.99 11.47 7.05
CA ARG A 145 -6.16 10.99 5.94
C ARG A 145 -5.44 9.72 6.34
N TYR A 146 -5.44 8.70 5.48
CA TYR A 146 -4.63 7.51 5.67
C TYR A 146 -3.21 7.74 5.13
N LEU A 147 -2.21 7.31 5.89
CA LEU A 147 -0.80 7.42 5.53
C LEU A 147 -0.20 6.02 5.45
N VAL A 148 0.64 5.79 4.43
CA VAL A 148 1.41 4.55 4.27
C VAL A 148 2.83 4.78 4.75
N THR A 149 3.30 3.92 5.65
CA THR A 149 4.70 3.83 6.03
C THR A 149 5.32 2.63 5.32
N LEU A 150 6.36 2.91 4.54
CA LEU A 150 7.11 1.89 3.80
C LEU A 150 7.89 0.99 4.77
N PRO A 151 8.10 -0.30 4.41
CA PRO A 151 8.96 -1.18 5.21
C PRO A 151 10.40 -0.67 5.21
N GLY A 152 11.16 -1.04 6.26
CA GLY A 152 12.60 -0.77 6.36
C GLY A 152 13.38 -1.51 5.26
N CYS A 153 13.49 -0.88 4.09
CA CYS A 153 14.19 -1.35 2.90
C CYS A 153 15.03 -0.19 2.33
N PRO A 154 16.19 -0.45 1.69
CA PRO A 154 16.80 -1.77 1.48
C PRO A 154 17.74 -2.21 2.62
N ASP A 155 17.93 -3.52 2.76
CA ASP A 155 18.87 -4.20 3.64
C ASP A 155 19.85 -5.07 2.79
N PHE A 156 21.13 -4.69 2.78
CA PHE A 156 22.19 -5.39 2.06
C PHE A 156 23.17 -6.13 2.99
N THR A 157 22.75 -6.48 4.20
CA THR A 157 23.57 -7.24 5.16
C THR A 157 23.91 -8.65 4.67
N SER A 158 23.17 -9.20 3.70
CA SER A 158 23.47 -10.48 3.05
C SER A 158 23.97 -10.29 1.62
N TYR A 159 24.82 -11.20 1.16
CA TYR A 159 25.32 -11.22 -0.21
C TYR A 159 24.46 -12.12 -1.10
N ALA A 160 23.94 -11.57 -2.21
CA ALA A 160 23.26 -12.36 -3.23
C ALA A 160 24.16 -13.48 -3.77
N GLY A 161 23.64 -14.71 -3.84
CA GLY A 161 24.34 -15.87 -4.42
C GLY A 161 25.46 -16.47 -3.56
N ARG A 162 25.69 -15.97 -2.34
CA ARG A 162 26.71 -16.51 -1.40
C ARG A 162 26.09 -16.97 -0.08
N THR A 163 24.87 -17.50 -0.17
CA THR A 163 24.08 -18.02 0.94
C THR A 163 23.93 -19.52 0.79
N PHE A 164 24.33 -20.29 1.82
CA PHE A 164 24.22 -21.77 1.84
C PHE A 164 23.05 -22.25 2.73
N ASP A 165 22.29 -21.32 3.30
CA ASP A 165 21.16 -21.56 4.19
C ASP A 165 19.81 -21.65 3.45
N ASN A 166 19.81 -21.51 2.11
CA ASN A 166 18.63 -21.48 1.24
C ASN A 166 17.54 -20.50 1.71
N ARG A 167 17.93 -19.39 2.32
CA ARG A 167 16.98 -18.36 2.79
C ARG A 167 16.70 -17.31 1.73
N PRO A 168 15.47 -16.76 1.69
CA PRO A 168 15.21 -15.55 0.93
C PRO A 168 16.15 -14.41 1.34
N HIS A 169 16.58 -13.63 0.34
CA HIS A 169 17.37 -12.41 0.57
C HIS A 169 16.60 -11.46 1.52
N PRO A 170 17.26 -10.69 2.41
CA PRO A 170 16.59 -9.71 3.28
C PRO A 170 15.69 -8.71 2.54
N ASN A 171 16.01 -8.44 1.27
CA ASN A 171 15.22 -7.59 0.36
C ASN A 171 14.11 -8.33 -0.39
N TRP A 172 13.87 -9.62 -0.12
CA TRP A 172 12.76 -10.35 -0.72
C TRP A 172 11.45 -9.64 -0.40
N GLY A 173 10.66 -9.34 -1.43
CA GLY A 173 9.41 -8.59 -1.32
C GLY A 173 9.57 -7.06 -1.18
N CYS A 174 10.76 -6.52 -0.89
CA CYS A 174 10.96 -5.06 -0.77
C CYS A 174 10.52 -4.30 -2.03
N PRO A 175 10.91 -4.67 -3.27
CA PRO A 175 10.49 -3.94 -4.46
C PRO A 175 8.97 -3.92 -4.62
N ASN A 176 8.31 -5.05 -4.35
CA ASN A 176 6.86 -5.17 -4.49
C ASN A 176 6.14 -4.26 -3.49
N SER A 177 6.49 -4.34 -2.20
CA SER A 177 5.84 -3.54 -1.16
C SER A 177 6.16 -2.06 -1.30
N THR A 178 7.43 -1.70 -1.59
CA THR A 178 7.82 -0.31 -1.81
C THR A 178 7.12 0.29 -3.03
N ASN A 179 7.08 -0.42 -4.16
CA ASN A 179 6.38 0.07 -5.35
C ASN A 179 4.88 0.20 -5.08
N LEU A 180 4.25 -0.79 -4.43
CA LEU A 180 2.84 -0.70 -4.07
C LEU A 180 2.56 0.51 -3.17
N GLY A 181 3.36 0.71 -2.11
CA GLY A 181 3.20 1.83 -1.19
C GLY A 181 3.46 3.21 -1.82
N LEU A 182 4.28 3.28 -2.87
CA LEU A 182 4.53 4.51 -3.62
C LEU A 182 3.52 4.77 -4.74
N MET A 183 2.89 3.73 -5.28
CA MET A 183 1.92 3.84 -6.38
C MET A 183 0.46 3.95 -5.89
N VAL A 184 0.18 3.56 -4.65
CA VAL A 184 -1.20 3.58 -4.14
C VAL A 184 -1.75 5.01 -4.08
N ALA A 185 -2.85 5.24 -4.78
CA ALA A 185 -3.51 6.55 -4.81
C ALA A 185 -4.30 6.83 -3.52
N GLU A 186 -4.94 5.79 -2.97
CA GLU A 186 -5.75 5.84 -1.75
C GLU A 186 -5.24 4.82 -0.73
N PRO A 187 -4.45 5.24 0.27
CA PRO A 187 -3.92 4.36 1.31
C PRO A 187 -4.98 3.55 2.07
N GLN A 188 -6.21 4.07 2.21
CA GLN A 188 -7.30 3.36 2.89
C GLN A 188 -7.61 2.00 2.25
N ASP A 189 -7.47 1.91 0.93
CA ASP A 189 -7.81 0.71 0.15
C ASP A 189 -6.92 -0.50 0.50
N LEU A 190 -5.73 -0.26 1.09
CA LEU A 190 -4.84 -1.32 1.59
C LEU A 190 -5.35 -1.95 2.89
N VAL A 191 -6.20 -1.25 3.65
CA VAL A 191 -6.79 -1.77 4.89
C VAL A 191 -8.15 -2.39 4.60
N ASN A 192 -9.00 -1.68 3.86
CA ASN A 192 -10.32 -2.15 3.47
C ASN A 192 -10.58 -1.78 2.02
N GLY A 193 -10.86 -2.80 1.19
CA GLY A 193 -11.30 -2.56 -0.17
C GLY A 193 -12.61 -1.77 -0.21
N ARG A 194 -12.78 -0.97 -1.26
CA ARG A 194 -14.03 -0.22 -1.48
C ARG A 194 -15.19 -1.20 -1.69
N GLY A 195 -16.38 -0.79 -1.28
CA GLY A 195 -17.60 -1.53 -1.63
C GLY A 195 -17.74 -1.63 -3.15
N GLY A 196 -17.96 -2.84 -3.65
CA GLY A 196 -18.27 -3.04 -5.06
C GLY A 196 -19.60 -2.38 -5.43
N THR A 197 -19.74 -1.99 -6.69
CA THR A 197 -21.05 -1.65 -7.24
C THR A 197 -21.93 -2.91 -7.26
N PRO A 198 -23.26 -2.79 -7.11
CA PRO A 198 -24.15 -3.93 -7.34
C PRO A 198 -23.83 -4.59 -8.68
N GLY A 199 -23.59 -5.90 -8.66
CA GLY A 199 -23.38 -6.66 -9.88
C GLY A 199 -24.67 -6.75 -10.69
N ASP A 200 -24.55 -6.79 -12.02
CA ASP A 200 -25.67 -7.10 -12.92
C ASP A 200 -26.06 -8.57 -12.74
N ALA A 201 -27.16 -8.80 -12.02
CA ALA A 201 -27.63 -10.13 -11.67
C ALA A 201 -28.09 -10.89 -12.91
N GLU A 202 -28.72 -10.19 -13.85
CA GLU A 202 -29.21 -10.71 -15.12
C GLU A 202 -28.06 -11.24 -15.97
N ALA A 203 -26.96 -10.49 -16.07
CA ALA A 203 -25.76 -10.92 -16.79
C ALA A 203 -25.13 -12.18 -16.16
N LEU A 204 -25.06 -12.25 -14.82
CA LEU A 204 -24.52 -13.41 -14.11
C LEU A 204 -25.41 -14.66 -14.29
N VAL A 205 -26.73 -14.49 -14.25
CA VAL A 205 -27.69 -15.58 -14.50
C VAL A 205 -27.58 -16.06 -15.95
N LEU A 206 -27.49 -15.15 -16.92
CA LEU A 206 -27.35 -15.49 -18.34
C LEU A 206 -26.07 -16.30 -18.61
N GLY A 207 -24.95 -15.93 -17.98
CA GLY A 207 -23.71 -16.71 -18.07
C GLY A 207 -23.88 -18.15 -17.55
N THR A 208 -24.60 -18.31 -16.44
CA THR A 208 -24.90 -19.62 -15.86
C THR A 208 -25.84 -20.45 -16.74
N GLN A 209 -26.86 -19.82 -17.33
CA GLN A 209 -27.79 -20.48 -18.25
C GLN A 209 -27.06 -20.98 -19.51
N ARG A 210 -26.25 -20.12 -20.15
CA ARG A 210 -25.44 -20.50 -21.32
C ARG A 210 -24.48 -21.64 -21.00
N TYR A 211 -23.89 -21.65 -19.79
CA TYR A 211 -23.06 -22.77 -19.33
C TYR A 211 -23.83 -24.08 -19.30
N ARG A 212 -25.01 -24.08 -18.69
CA ARG A 212 -25.85 -25.29 -18.56
C ARG A 212 -26.41 -25.76 -19.90
N ALA A 213 -26.70 -24.84 -20.81
CA ALA A 213 -27.18 -25.14 -22.15
C ALA A 213 -26.07 -25.57 -23.13
N GLY A 214 -24.79 -25.46 -22.74
CA GLY A 214 -23.67 -25.72 -23.64
C GLY A 214 -23.43 -24.64 -24.69
N GLU A 215 -24.06 -23.47 -24.55
CA GLU A 215 -23.95 -22.31 -25.45
C GLU A 215 -22.76 -21.41 -25.11
N GLN A 216 -21.70 -21.99 -24.53
CA GLN A 216 -20.48 -21.27 -24.24
C GLN A 216 -19.75 -20.95 -25.56
N ARG A 217 -19.29 -19.71 -25.69
CA ARG A 217 -18.43 -19.36 -26.83
C ARG A 217 -17.14 -20.19 -26.72
N ALA A 218 -16.84 -20.96 -27.76
CA ALA A 218 -15.57 -21.68 -27.84
C ALA A 218 -14.42 -20.68 -27.68
N LEU A 219 -13.47 -21.00 -26.78
CA LEU A 219 -12.24 -20.24 -26.67
C LEU A 219 -11.53 -20.32 -28.03
N PRO A 220 -11.10 -19.19 -28.60
CA PRO A 220 -10.22 -19.23 -29.76
C PRO A 220 -8.86 -19.74 -29.27
N LEU A 221 -8.70 -21.05 -29.22
CA LEU A 221 -7.42 -21.70 -29.02
C LEU A 221 -6.73 -21.72 -30.37
N GLY A 222 -6.05 -20.63 -30.72
CA GLY A 222 -4.91 -20.72 -31.64
C GLY A 222 -3.83 -21.57 -30.98
N ASP A 223 -3.02 -22.27 -31.78
CA ASP A 223 -1.98 -23.16 -31.30
C ASP A 223 -1.15 -22.49 -30.19
N THR A 224 -1.30 -22.95 -28.94
CA THR A 224 -0.58 -22.43 -27.76
C THR A 224 0.92 -22.71 -27.81
N ASN A 225 1.41 -23.25 -28.93
CA ASN A 225 2.82 -23.50 -29.25
C ASN A 225 3.48 -22.36 -30.02
N THR A 226 2.73 -21.34 -30.44
CA THR A 226 3.31 -20.13 -31.05
C THR A 226 2.84 -18.92 -30.27
N ALA A 227 3.78 -18.23 -29.60
CA ALA A 227 3.51 -16.90 -29.10
C ALA A 227 3.08 -16.03 -30.29
N GLU A 228 1.80 -15.68 -30.36
CA GLU A 228 1.30 -14.75 -31.37
C GLU A 228 2.03 -13.42 -31.19
N SER A 229 2.93 -13.09 -32.11
CA SER A 229 3.41 -11.74 -32.26
C SER A 229 2.21 -10.90 -32.68
N HIS A 230 1.74 -10.01 -31.81
CA HIS A 230 0.79 -8.98 -32.18
C HIS A 230 1.44 -8.08 -33.25
N GLY A 231 1.22 -8.43 -34.52
CA GLY A 231 1.51 -7.58 -35.66
C GLY A 231 0.51 -6.43 -35.65
N VAL A 232 1.01 -5.22 -35.42
CA VAL A 232 0.25 -4.00 -35.67
C VAL A 232 0.20 -3.81 -37.18
N ASP A 233 -0.79 -4.41 -37.84
CA ASP A 233 -1.13 -4.05 -39.21
C ASP A 233 -2.03 -2.81 -39.17
N GLY A 234 -1.39 -1.65 -39.27
CA GLY A 234 -2.05 -0.42 -39.66
C GLY A 234 -2.56 -0.56 -41.09
N SER A 235 -3.88 -0.73 -41.24
CA SER A 235 -4.57 -0.52 -42.51
C SER A 235 -5.73 0.45 -42.30
N SER A 236 -5.46 1.70 -42.68
CA SER A 236 -6.46 2.73 -42.91
C SER A 236 -7.33 2.33 -44.09
N GLY A 237 -8.62 2.04 -43.85
CA GLY A 237 -9.62 1.77 -44.87
C GLY A 237 -10.82 2.69 -44.72
N SER A 238 -10.81 3.78 -45.48
CA SER A 238 -11.97 4.64 -45.78
C SER A 238 -13.00 3.86 -46.61
N GLY A 239 -14.30 4.04 -46.35
CA GLY A 239 -15.36 3.42 -47.15
C GLY A 239 -16.78 3.76 -46.71
N GLU A 240 -17.43 4.65 -47.46
CA GLU A 240 -18.80 5.16 -47.40
C GLU A 240 -19.92 4.09 -47.41
N GLY A 241 -21.05 4.45 -46.77
CA GLY A 241 -22.35 4.52 -47.46
C GLY A 241 -23.21 3.25 -47.53
N LYS A 242 -24.19 3.16 -46.61
CA LYS A 242 -25.62 3.28 -46.91
C LYS A 242 -26.44 3.53 -45.66
#